data_AF-A0A0D0CJY7-F1
#
_entry.id   AF-A0A0D0CJY7-F1
#
_cell.length_a   1.000
_cell.length_b   1.000
_cell.length_c   1.000
_cell.angle_alpha   90.00
_cell.angle_beta   90.00
_cell.angle_gamma   90.00
#
_symmetry.space_group_name_H-M   'P 1'
#
loop_
_entity.id
_entity.type
_entity.pdbx_description
1 polymer ?
#
loop_
_entity_poly.entity_id
_entity_poly.type
_entity_poly.pdbx_seq_one_letter_code
_entity_poly.pdbx_strand_id
1 'polypeptide(L)'
;MDYALAHALSYNMTRVHQVLSFYNINCQYMKNLRKRLTSNAFINIPAELPIMSSIGIWHVHGHQMECHARYTPSFIPGAGHVDGEIIETLWSILNIISPSAQGMSFPHQQELLDYQMNDSSFQKMIRMASSLKRKLRAAMVGAEDSLATFRALDDGIPDDQRNSWLKQEMAVMRDRSIDPKAMNVFNVHMAKAPSVKTIKISLLAWEPAAKGCRGSVTWIARGLLLEQTQITLQMELKEAGPQCTERQLLLFAQHRNRLSGEISSFLADALSYLGPGYNTDSDEGDSQPLDEDGWDGRLNDKLPVGPLDGRAAESIHLPLPSALGVQRCRDDSLEWLAEQEMQLRMGQANDTLHELRLALADKAMLFRTNIRHSSSQAMSSRAWG
;
A
#
# COMPACT_ATOMS: atom_id res chain seq x y z
N MET A 1 -32.02 -14.15 5.05
CA MET A 1 -30.72 -14.82 5.27
C MET A 1 -30.83 -15.95 6.27
N ASP A 2 -31.23 -15.70 7.53
CA ASP A 2 -31.34 -16.76 8.57
C ASP A 2 -32.18 -17.96 8.12
N TYR A 3 -33.35 -17.71 7.51
CA TYR A 3 -34.21 -18.74 6.93
C TYR A 3 -33.49 -19.61 5.90
N ALA A 4 -32.85 -18.98 4.90
CA ALA A 4 -32.12 -19.68 3.85
C ALA A 4 -30.95 -20.51 4.41
N LEU A 5 -30.21 -19.97 5.38
CA LEU A 5 -29.13 -20.68 6.05
C LEU A 5 -29.67 -21.88 6.84
N ALA A 6 -30.71 -21.69 7.65
CA ALA A 6 -31.29 -22.76 8.46
C ALA A 6 -31.82 -23.91 7.58
N HIS A 7 -32.54 -23.58 6.50
CA HIS A 7 -33.04 -24.59 5.57
C HIS A 7 -31.92 -25.32 4.83
N ALA A 8 -30.89 -24.60 4.37
CA ALA A 8 -29.72 -25.23 3.74
C ALA A 8 -29.03 -26.21 4.71
N LEU A 9 -28.91 -25.86 5.98
CA LEU A 9 -28.31 -26.70 7.02
C LEU A 9 -29.23 -27.79 7.56
N SER A 10 -30.52 -27.76 7.24
CA SER A 10 -31.46 -28.84 7.55
C SER A 10 -31.45 -29.94 6.48
N TYR A 11 -30.92 -29.65 5.28
CA TYR A 11 -31.03 -30.53 4.12
C TYR A 11 -29.78 -31.40 3.96
N ASN A 12 -29.94 -32.72 4.14
CA ASN A 12 -28.93 -33.74 3.85
C ASN A 12 -27.53 -33.51 4.48
N MET A 13 -27.49 -33.01 5.72
CA MET A 13 -26.24 -32.73 6.45
C MET A 13 -25.65 -33.94 7.20
N THR A 14 -26.21 -35.13 6.99
CA THR A 14 -25.71 -36.38 7.56
C THR A 14 -24.24 -36.59 7.18
N ARG A 15 -23.36 -36.76 8.17
CA ARG A 15 -21.88 -36.90 8.04
C ARG A 15 -21.11 -35.61 7.71
N VAL A 16 -21.75 -34.44 7.73
CA VAL A 16 -21.04 -33.17 7.63
C VAL A 16 -20.59 -32.74 9.04
N HIS A 17 -19.28 -32.61 9.23
CA HIS A 17 -18.69 -32.28 10.54
C HIS A 17 -18.47 -30.78 10.76
N GLN A 18 -18.44 -29.99 9.68
CA GLN A 18 -18.21 -28.56 9.72
C GLN A 18 -18.80 -27.89 8.49
N VAL A 19 -19.30 -26.67 8.65
CA VAL A 19 -19.77 -25.85 7.53
C VAL A 19 -18.96 -24.58 7.44
N LEU A 20 -18.52 -24.26 6.23
CA LEU A 20 -17.98 -22.94 5.92
C LEU A 20 -19.10 -22.11 5.28
N SER A 21 -19.47 -21.03 5.95
CA SER A 21 -20.44 -20.06 5.43
C SER A 21 -19.70 -18.89 4.81
N PHE A 22 -19.96 -18.62 3.53
CA PHE A 22 -19.47 -17.44 2.83
C PHE A 22 -20.57 -16.39 2.73
N TYR A 23 -20.27 -15.18 3.19
CA TYR A 23 -21.15 -14.02 3.02
C TYR A 23 -20.35 -12.75 3.21
N ASN A 24 -20.59 -11.74 2.38
CA ASN A 24 -19.77 -10.51 2.35
C ASN A 24 -19.69 -9.85 3.72
N ILE A 25 -20.81 -9.81 4.46
CA ILE A 25 -20.88 -9.19 5.79
C ILE A 25 -20.84 -10.19 6.94
N ASN A 26 -20.20 -11.36 6.77
CA ASN A 26 -20.15 -12.39 7.82
C ASN A 26 -19.53 -11.91 9.13
N CYS A 27 -18.60 -10.96 9.07
CA CYS A 27 -18.02 -10.31 10.26
C CYS A 27 -19.06 -9.54 11.11
N GLN A 28 -20.25 -9.26 10.58
CA GLN A 28 -21.38 -8.64 11.28
C GLN A 28 -22.52 -9.63 11.48
N TYR A 29 -22.91 -10.34 10.41
CA TYR A 29 -24.07 -11.23 10.38
C TYR A 29 -23.99 -12.34 11.44
N MET A 30 -22.82 -12.97 11.58
CA MET A 30 -22.61 -14.13 12.44
C MET A 30 -22.62 -13.78 13.94
N LYS A 31 -22.23 -12.55 14.30
CA LYS A 31 -22.18 -12.08 15.71
C LYS A 31 -23.51 -12.28 16.43
N ASN A 32 -24.62 -12.02 15.73
CA ASN A 32 -25.97 -12.10 16.31
C ASN A 32 -26.76 -13.32 15.82
N LEU A 33 -26.18 -14.21 15.01
CA LEU A 33 -26.90 -15.34 14.42
C LEU A 33 -27.51 -16.24 15.51
N ARG A 34 -26.70 -16.65 16.51
CA ARG A 34 -27.17 -17.52 17.58
C ARG A 34 -28.31 -16.89 18.37
N LYS A 35 -28.18 -15.59 18.71
CA LYS A 35 -29.23 -14.82 19.40
C LYS A 35 -30.53 -14.80 18.60
N ARG A 36 -30.46 -14.52 17.29
CA ARG A 36 -31.63 -14.49 16.40
C ARG A 36 -32.30 -15.86 16.29
N LEU A 37 -31.53 -16.94 16.18
CA LEU A 37 -32.06 -18.30 16.15
C LEU A 37 -32.74 -18.69 17.47
N THR A 38 -32.12 -18.41 18.62
CA THR A 38 -32.73 -18.70 19.93
C THR A 38 -34.01 -17.91 20.20
N SER A 39 -34.13 -16.71 19.62
CA SER A 39 -35.36 -15.90 19.74
C SER A 39 -36.46 -16.29 18.75
N ASN A 40 -36.20 -17.21 17.83
CA ASN A 40 -37.12 -17.57 16.76
C ASN A 40 -37.62 -19.01 16.91
N ALA A 41 -38.93 -19.19 16.97
CA ALA A 41 -39.56 -20.50 17.14
C ALA A 41 -39.63 -21.35 15.86
N PHE A 42 -39.46 -20.74 14.68
CA PHE A 42 -39.74 -21.37 13.38
C PHE A 42 -38.50 -21.86 12.63
N ILE A 43 -37.32 -21.38 12.98
CA ILE A 43 -36.06 -21.75 12.33
C ILE A 43 -35.07 -22.28 13.36
N ASN A 44 -34.43 -23.40 13.05
CA ASN A 44 -33.42 -23.99 13.90
C ASN A 44 -32.24 -24.50 13.06
N ILE A 45 -31.05 -24.46 13.64
CA ILE A 45 -29.84 -25.05 13.09
C ILE A 45 -29.40 -26.16 14.06
N PRO A 46 -28.97 -27.33 13.57
CA PRO A 46 -28.45 -28.38 14.44
C PRO A 46 -27.35 -27.84 15.37
N ALA A 47 -27.56 -27.95 16.69
CA ALA A 47 -26.68 -27.36 17.70
C ALA A 47 -25.24 -27.88 17.65
N GLU A 48 -25.05 -29.09 17.12
CA GLU A 48 -23.75 -29.76 17.02
C GLU A 48 -22.95 -29.39 15.78
N LEU A 49 -23.52 -28.66 14.82
CA LEU A 49 -22.86 -28.37 13.55
C LEU A 49 -22.05 -27.05 13.64
N PRO A 50 -20.71 -27.10 13.68
CA PRO A 50 -19.89 -25.89 13.77
C PRO A 50 -19.96 -25.12 12.44
N ILE A 51 -20.42 -23.88 12.50
CA ILE A 51 -20.42 -22.96 11.36
C ILE A 51 -19.20 -22.05 11.47
N MET A 52 -18.27 -22.21 10.55
CA MET A 52 -17.16 -21.30 10.37
C MET A 52 -17.54 -20.19 9.40
N SER A 53 -17.44 -18.95 9.87
CA SER A 53 -17.70 -17.77 9.07
C SER A 53 -16.50 -17.42 8.19
N SER A 54 -16.74 -17.23 6.90
CA SER A 54 -15.77 -16.77 5.91
C SER A 54 -16.34 -15.62 5.09
N ILE A 55 -15.46 -14.77 4.57
CA ILE A 55 -15.77 -13.72 3.59
C ILE A 55 -15.01 -14.05 2.31
N GLY A 56 -15.59 -13.78 1.14
CA GLY A 56 -14.90 -14.00 -0.13
C GLY A 56 -13.59 -13.20 -0.21
N ILE A 57 -12.58 -13.75 -0.87
CA ILE A 57 -11.22 -13.18 -0.89
C ILE A 57 -11.20 -11.76 -1.48
N TRP A 58 -12.03 -11.49 -2.48
CA TRP A 58 -12.13 -10.16 -3.09
C TRP A 58 -12.87 -9.15 -2.20
N HIS A 59 -13.81 -9.64 -1.38
CA HIS A 59 -14.63 -8.82 -0.51
C HIS A 59 -13.94 -8.49 0.82
N VAL A 60 -13.16 -9.41 1.38
CA VAL A 60 -12.54 -9.23 2.70
C VAL A 60 -11.54 -8.06 2.73
N HIS A 61 -10.92 -7.72 1.61
CA HIS A 61 -10.03 -6.56 1.49
C HIS A 61 -10.76 -5.21 1.59
N GLY A 62 -12.07 -5.17 1.33
CA GLY A 62 -12.89 -3.97 1.54
C GLY A 62 -13.36 -3.79 2.99
N HIS A 63 -13.01 -4.72 3.88
CA HIS A 63 -13.35 -4.66 5.29
C HIS A 63 -12.21 -4.03 6.10
N GLN A 64 -12.45 -3.82 7.41
CA GLN A 64 -11.39 -3.44 8.35
C GLN A 64 -10.24 -4.45 8.29
N MET A 65 -9.00 -3.99 8.48
CA MET A 65 -7.79 -4.80 8.32
C MET A 65 -7.82 -6.09 9.12
N GLU A 66 -8.41 -6.07 10.33
CA GLU A 66 -8.50 -7.25 11.18
C GLU A 66 -9.41 -8.34 10.59
N CYS A 67 -10.34 -8.00 9.70
CA CYS A 67 -11.21 -8.98 9.05
C CYS A 67 -10.43 -9.93 8.13
N HIS A 68 -9.28 -9.50 7.61
CA HIS A 68 -8.44 -10.32 6.73
C HIS A 68 -7.99 -11.61 7.44
N ALA A 69 -7.24 -11.51 8.54
CA ALA A 69 -6.83 -12.71 9.26
C ALA A 69 -8.00 -13.52 9.84
N ARG A 70 -9.10 -12.82 10.22
CA ARG A 70 -10.25 -13.44 10.89
C ARG A 70 -11.19 -14.20 9.97
N TYR A 71 -11.32 -13.82 8.70
CA TYR A 71 -12.41 -14.32 7.83
C TYR A 71 -11.98 -14.67 6.41
N THR A 72 -10.74 -14.40 5.99
CA THR A 72 -10.24 -14.86 4.69
C THR A 72 -10.18 -16.39 4.66
N PRO A 73 -10.62 -17.05 3.56
CA PRO A 73 -10.59 -18.51 3.43
C PRO A 73 -9.18 -19.10 3.51
N SER A 74 -8.16 -18.35 3.08
CA SER A 74 -6.76 -18.77 3.15
C SER A 74 -6.26 -19.07 4.58
N PHE A 75 -6.90 -18.51 5.62
CA PHE A 75 -6.59 -18.80 7.03
C PHE A 75 -7.53 -19.82 7.66
N ILE A 76 -8.39 -20.47 6.86
CA ILE A 76 -9.34 -21.48 7.33
C ILE A 76 -8.84 -22.86 6.87
N PRO A 77 -8.41 -23.73 7.81
CA PRO A 77 -8.08 -25.11 7.49
C PRO A 77 -9.26 -25.80 6.80
N GLY A 78 -8.99 -26.46 5.67
CA GLY A 78 -10.00 -27.16 4.87
C GLY A 78 -10.82 -26.29 3.90
N ALA A 79 -10.74 -24.95 3.96
CA ALA A 79 -11.39 -24.10 2.96
C ALA A 79 -10.74 -24.25 1.57
N GLY A 80 -9.43 -24.47 1.53
CA GLY A 80 -8.64 -24.43 0.31
C GLY A 80 -8.53 -23.01 -0.28
N HIS A 81 -7.97 -22.92 -1.49
CA HIS A 81 -7.88 -21.66 -2.21
C HIS A 81 -9.17 -21.42 -3.01
N VAL A 82 -10.11 -20.73 -2.38
CA VAL A 82 -11.44 -20.44 -2.95
C VAL A 82 -11.72 -18.95 -2.90
N ASP A 83 -12.31 -18.43 -3.98
CA ASP A 83 -12.68 -17.01 -4.03
C ASP A 83 -13.84 -16.68 -3.08
N GLY A 84 -14.68 -17.68 -2.76
CA GLY A 84 -15.87 -17.50 -1.93
C GLY A 84 -17.04 -16.82 -2.63
N GLU A 85 -16.90 -16.47 -3.90
CA GLU A 85 -17.95 -15.90 -4.75
C GLU A 85 -18.53 -16.93 -5.71
N ILE A 86 -19.83 -17.20 -5.58
CA ILE A 86 -20.51 -18.22 -6.40
C ILE A 86 -21.60 -17.59 -7.28
N ILE A 87 -22.39 -16.66 -6.75
CA ILE A 87 -23.56 -16.13 -7.47
C ILE A 87 -23.15 -15.10 -8.53
N GLU A 88 -22.24 -14.18 -8.18
CA GLU A 88 -21.87 -13.05 -9.04
C GLU A 88 -21.13 -13.50 -10.31
N THR A 89 -20.29 -14.54 -10.19
CA THR A 89 -19.57 -15.10 -11.36
C THR A 89 -20.54 -15.68 -12.40
N LEU A 90 -21.71 -16.16 -11.99
CA LEU A 90 -22.74 -16.71 -12.88
C LEU A 90 -23.53 -15.62 -13.62
N TRP A 91 -23.54 -14.38 -13.11
CA TRP A 91 -24.22 -13.27 -13.78
C TRP A 91 -23.63 -12.98 -15.16
N SER A 92 -22.34 -13.25 -15.38
CA SER A 92 -21.72 -13.12 -16.71
C SER A 92 -22.44 -13.94 -17.79
N ILE A 93 -22.92 -15.13 -17.44
CA ILE A 93 -23.66 -16.01 -18.34
C ILE A 93 -25.09 -15.50 -18.53
N LEU A 94 -25.75 -15.08 -17.43
CA LEU A 94 -27.10 -14.54 -17.48
C LEU A 94 -27.19 -13.19 -18.23
N ASN A 95 -26.13 -12.39 -18.20
CA ASN A 95 -26.06 -11.12 -18.92
C ASN A 95 -26.24 -11.31 -20.44
N ILE A 96 -25.87 -12.46 -20.98
CA ILE A 96 -26.04 -12.78 -22.41
C ILE A 96 -27.53 -12.84 -22.79
N ILE A 97 -28.38 -13.39 -21.92
CA ILE A 97 -29.83 -13.52 -22.17
C ILE A 97 -30.64 -12.31 -21.70
N SER A 98 -30.03 -11.41 -20.92
CA SER A 98 -30.70 -10.25 -20.34
C SER A 98 -31.41 -9.37 -21.38
N PRO A 99 -30.82 -9.04 -22.55
CA PRO A 99 -31.52 -8.25 -23.57
C PRO A 99 -32.79 -8.93 -24.10
N SER A 100 -32.77 -10.25 -24.27
CA SER A 100 -33.95 -11.01 -24.71
C SER A 100 -35.03 -11.08 -23.63
N ALA A 101 -34.62 -11.15 -22.36
CA ALA A 101 -35.51 -11.21 -21.20
C ALA A 101 -36.24 -9.88 -20.94
N GLN A 102 -35.68 -8.74 -21.34
CA GLN A 102 -36.25 -7.40 -21.09
C GLN A 102 -37.58 -7.14 -21.80
N GLY A 103 -37.79 -7.72 -22.99
CA GLY A 103 -39.02 -7.54 -23.77
C GLY A 103 -40.15 -8.52 -23.40
N MET A 104 -39.91 -9.45 -22.47
CA MET A 104 -40.84 -10.50 -22.11
C MET A 104 -41.85 -10.05 -21.05
N SER A 105 -43.02 -10.68 -21.02
CA SER A 105 -43.91 -10.54 -19.86
C SER A 105 -43.27 -11.16 -18.63
N PHE A 106 -43.63 -10.66 -17.44
CA PHE A 106 -43.03 -11.10 -16.18
C PHE A 106 -43.03 -12.64 -15.99
N PRO A 107 -44.12 -13.39 -16.25
CA PRO A 107 -44.10 -14.84 -16.14
C PRO A 107 -43.10 -15.52 -17.09
N HIS A 108 -43.06 -15.08 -18.36
CA HIS A 108 -42.11 -15.61 -19.34
C HIS A 108 -40.66 -15.27 -18.98
N GLN A 109 -40.42 -14.07 -18.46
CA GLN A 109 -39.10 -13.66 -18.00
C GLN A 109 -38.60 -14.57 -16.88
N GLN A 110 -39.47 -14.87 -15.90
CA GLN A 110 -39.15 -15.77 -14.80
C GLN A 110 -38.85 -17.19 -15.30
N GLU A 111 -39.72 -17.75 -16.16
CA GLU A 111 -39.53 -19.08 -16.74
C GLU A 111 -38.21 -19.19 -17.53
N LEU A 112 -37.87 -18.17 -18.31
CA LEU A 112 -36.61 -18.13 -19.06
C LEU A 112 -35.40 -18.14 -18.11
N LEU A 113 -35.42 -17.30 -17.07
CA LEU A 113 -34.34 -17.23 -16.09
C LEU A 113 -34.18 -18.56 -15.34
N ASP A 114 -35.29 -19.14 -14.88
CA ASP A 114 -35.30 -20.44 -14.20
C ASP A 114 -34.76 -21.55 -15.11
N TYR A 115 -35.13 -21.55 -16.39
CA TYR A 115 -34.61 -22.50 -17.38
C TYR A 115 -33.09 -22.37 -17.54
N GLN A 116 -32.56 -21.16 -17.71
CA GLN A 116 -31.11 -20.94 -17.84
C GLN A 116 -30.34 -21.29 -16.56
N MET A 117 -30.89 -20.97 -15.38
CA MET A 117 -30.27 -21.34 -14.10
C MET A 117 -30.26 -22.87 -13.89
N ASN A 118 -31.33 -23.55 -14.32
CA ASN A 118 -31.41 -25.01 -14.30
C ASN A 118 -30.42 -25.66 -15.27
N ASP A 119 -30.29 -25.16 -16.51
CA ASP A 119 -29.28 -25.66 -17.44
C ASP A 119 -27.87 -25.45 -16.87
N SER A 120 -27.56 -24.27 -16.31
CA SER A 120 -26.28 -24.02 -15.64
C SER A 120 -25.99 -25.04 -14.54
N SER A 121 -27.00 -25.39 -13.72
CA SER A 121 -26.90 -26.39 -12.66
C SER A 121 -26.68 -27.80 -13.23
N PHE A 122 -27.39 -28.16 -14.29
CA PHE A 122 -27.22 -29.42 -15.01
C PHE A 122 -25.82 -29.55 -15.63
N GLN A 123 -25.34 -28.51 -16.32
CA GLN A 123 -23.99 -28.45 -16.89
C GLN A 123 -22.92 -28.62 -15.80
N LYS A 124 -23.10 -28.02 -14.62
CA LYS A 124 -22.18 -28.22 -13.48
C LYS A 124 -22.15 -29.68 -13.05
N MET A 125 -23.30 -30.34 -12.93
CA MET A 125 -23.37 -31.75 -12.55
C MET A 125 -22.64 -32.65 -13.54
N ILE A 126 -22.94 -32.54 -14.84
CA ILE A 126 -22.33 -33.44 -15.85
C ILE A 126 -20.84 -33.16 -16.08
N ARG A 127 -20.39 -31.92 -15.88
CA ARG A 127 -18.97 -31.52 -16.06
C ARG A 127 -18.15 -31.62 -14.78
N MET A 128 -18.77 -32.00 -13.64
CA MET A 128 -18.11 -31.98 -12.34
C MET A 128 -16.87 -32.88 -12.31
N ALA A 129 -17.00 -34.13 -12.79
CA ALA A 129 -15.92 -35.12 -12.73
C ALA A 129 -14.67 -34.68 -13.51
N SER A 130 -14.85 -34.18 -14.74
CA SER A 130 -13.73 -33.70 -15.57
C SER A 130 -13.09 -32.43 -15.00
N SER A 131 -13.90 -31.51 -14.46
CA SER A 131 -13.44 -30.30 -13.80
C SER A 131 -12.62 -30.62 -12.55
N LEU A 132 -13.11 -31.53 -11.67
CA LEU A 132 -12.42 -31.97 -10.47
C LEU A 132 -11.09 -32.67 -10.81
N LYS A 133 -11.07 -33.55 -11.81
CA LYS A 133 -9.82 -34.21 -12.26
C LYS A 133 -8.78 -33.20 -12.75
N ARG A 134 -9.20 -32.14 -13.44
CA ARG A 134 -8.28 -31.06 -13.88
C ARG A 134 -7.80 -30.24 -12.68
N LYS A 135 -8.71 -29.82 -11.80
CA LYS A 135 -8.38 -29.03 -10.60
C LYS A 135 -7.44 -29.78 -9.66
N LEU A 136 -7.64 -31.09 -9.46
CA LEU A 136 -6.77 -31.92 -8.64
C LEU A 136 -5.33 -31.91 -9.17
N ARG A 137 -5.14 -32.10 -10.48
CA ARG A 137 -3.80 -32.03 -11.09
C ARG A 137 -3.13 -30.68 -10.89
N ALA A 138 -3.88 -29.59 -11.10
CA ALA A 138 -3.37 -28.24 -10.85
C ALA A 138 -3.01 -28.01 -9.37
N ALA A 139 -3.85 -28.52 -8.45
CA ALA A 139 -3.61 -28.41 -7.01
C ALA A 139 -2.39 -29.23 -6.56
N MET A 140 -2.13 -30.39 -7.15
CA MET A 140 -0.92 -31.18 -6.86
C MET A 140 0.35 -30.42 -7.23
N VAL A 141 0.40 -29.84 -8.44
CA VAL A 141 1.53 -29.00 -8.86
C VAL A 141 1.68 -27.78 -7.95
N GLY A 142 0.58 -27.06 -7.70
CA GLY A 142 0.62 -25.88 -6.83
C GLY A 142 1.03 -26.20 -5.39
N ALA A 143 0.73 -27.41 -4.89
CA ALA A 143 1.16 -27.85 -3.57
C ALA A 143 2.68 -28.08 -3.51
N GLU A 144 3.28 -28.66 -4.56
CA GLU A 144 4.73 -28.82 -4.66
C GLU A 144 5.44 -27.46 -4.73
N ASP A 145 4.96 -26.54 -5.56
CA ASP A 145 5.52 -25.18 -5.69
C ASP A 145 5.41 -24.39 -4.37
N SER A 146 4.25 -24.47 -3.71
CA SER A 146 4.02 -23.80 -2.43
C SER A 146 4.91 -24.37 -1.33
N LEU A 147 5.11 -25.71 -1.32
CA LEU A 147 5.98 -26.37 -0.36
C LEU A 147 7.44 -26.00 -0.56
N ALA A 148 7.91 -25.90 -1.81
CA ALA A 148 9.26 -25.46 -2.12
C ALA A 148 9.51 -24.03 -1.62
N THR A 149 8.56 -23.12 -1.89
CA THR A 149 8.62 -21.73 -1.41
C THR A 149 8.59 -21.66 0.11
N PHE A 150 7.71 -22.45 0.75
CA PHE A 150 7.63 -22.53 2.21
C PHE A 150 8.95 -23.00 2.83
N ARG A 151 9.57 -24.06 2.30
CA ARG A 151 10.86 -24.57 2.78
C ARG A 151 11.98 -23.53 2.65
N ALA A 152 12.05 -22.85 1.51
CA ALA A 152 13.05 -21.80 1.30
C ALA A 152 12.93 -20.66 2.34
N LEU A 153 11.72 -20.36 2.81
CA LEU A 153 11.49 -19.41 3.89
C LEU A 153 11.81 -20.01 5.27
N ASP A 154 11.37 -21.24 5.52
CA ASP A 154 11.53 -21.96 6.80
C ASP A 154 13.00 -22.25 7.13
N ASP A 155 13.82 -22.56 6.12
CA ASP A 155 15.25 -22.88 6.26
C ASP A 155 16.07 -21.70 6.82
N GLY A 156 15.60 -20.47 6.63
CA GLY A 156 16.25 -19.26 7.17
C GLY A 156 15.83 -18.89 8.60
N ILE A 157 14.89 -19.62 9.21
CA ILE A 157 14.28 -19.26 10.50
C ILE A 157 14.88 -20.13 11.62
N PRO A 158 15.42 -19.50 12.69
CA PRO A 158 15.90 -20.21 13.88
C PRO A 158 14.85 -21.15 14.50
N ASP A 159 15.29 -22.30 15.01
CA ASP A 159 14.41 -23.33 15.55
C ASP A 159 13.55 -22.86 16.72
N ASP A 160 14.08 -22.01 17.59
CA ASP A 160 13.37 -21.43 18.73
C ASP A 160 12.21 -20.53 18.26
N GLN A 161 12.46 -19.70 17.25
CA GLN A 161 11.46 -18.83 16.64
C GLN A 161 10.38 -19.64 15.91
N ARG A 162 10.78 -20.66 15.13
CA ARG A 162 9.86 -21.58 14.45
C ARG A 162 8.93 -22.28 15.44
N ASN A 163 9.49 -22.84 16.51
CA ASN A 163 8.71 -23.52 17.55
C ASN A 163 7.76 -22.57 18.29
N SER A 164 8.17 -21.32 18.50
CA SER A 164 7.31 -20.28 19.08
C SER A 164 6.10 -20.00 18.17
N TRP A 165 6.33 -19.80 16.87
CA TRP A 165 5.27 -19.54 15.90
C TRP A 165 4.30 -20.71 15.74
N LEU A 166 4.80 -21.95 15.67
CA LEU A 166 3.95 -23.14 15.60
C LEU A 166 3.04 -23.26 16.83
N LYS A 167 3.57 -23.01 18.03
CA LYS A 167 2.76 -22.99 19.27
C LYS A 167 1.70 -21.90 19.22
N GLN A 168 2.06 -20.72 18.71
CA GLN A 168 1.15 -19.60 18.59
C GLN A 168 0.03 -19.89 17.58
N GLU A 169 0.36 -20.40 16.40
CA GLU A 169 -0.59 -20.84 15.37
C GLU A 169 -1.57 -21.89 15.92
N MET A 170 -1.06 -22.95 16.56
CA MET A 170 -1.90 -23.99 17.14
C MET A 170 -2.84 -23.48 18.23
N ALA A 171 -2.44 -22.47 19.01
CA ALA A 171 -3.30 -21.84 20.00
C ALA A 171 -4.41 -21.03 19.32
N VAL A 172 -4.07 -20.13 18.41
CA VAL A 172 -5.05 -19.24 17.77
C VAL A 172 -6.02 -20.02 16.87
N MET A 173 -5.59 -21.09 16.20
CA MET A 173 -6.46 -21.91 15.37
C MET A 173 -7.50 -22.69 16.19
N ARG A 174 -7.17 -23.09 17.43
CA ARG A 174 -8.13 -23.69 18.37
C ARG A 174 -9.15 -22.68 18.85
N ASP A 175 -8.68 -21.49 19.23
CA ASP A 175 -9.52 -20.45 19.85
C ASP A 175 -10.36 -19.67 18.83
N ARG A 176 -10.01 -19.72 17.53
CA ARG A 176 -10.71 -19.03 16.42
C ARG A 176 -12.22 -19.22 16.43
N SER A 177 -12.70 -20.42 16.75
CA SER A 177 -14.13 -20.75 16.76
C SER A 177 -14.91 -20.07 17.89
N ILE A 178 -14.21 -19.69 18.96
CA ILE A 178 -14.74 -19.04 20.16
C ILE A 178 -14.57 -17.52 20.03
N ASP A 179 -13.35 -17.06 19.74
CA ASP A 179 -13.04 -15.66 19.52
C ASP A 179 -12.24 -15.48 18.21
N PRO A 180 -12.88 -14.95 17.15
CA PRO A 180 -12.17 -14.62 15.92
C PRO A 180 -10.98 -13.69 16.15
N LYS A 181 -11.00 -12.83 17.18
CA LYS A 181 -9.89 -11.89 17.45
C LYS A 181 -8.55 -12.60 17.73
N ALA A 182 -8.55 -13.86 18.14
CA ALA A 182 -7.32 -14.64 18.29
C ALA A 182 -6.48 -14.65 17.00
N MET A 183 -7.13 -14.59 15.84
CA MET A 183 -6.47 -14.56 14.53
C MET A 183 -5.68 -13.27 14.25
N ASN A 184 -5.80 -12.21 15.07
CA ASN A 184 -5.10 -10.95 14.80
C ASN A 184 -3.58 -11.09 14.79
N VAL A 185 -3.04 -12.17 15.35
CA VAL A 185 -1.61 -12.50 15.26
C VAL A 185 -1.08 -12.51 13.83
N PHE A 186 -1.91 -12.91 12.85
CA PHE A 186 -1.52 -12.97 11.45
C PHE A 186 -1.61 -11.60 10.75
N ASN A 187 -2.08 -10.56 11.44
CA ASN A 187 -2.05 -9.22 10.87
C ASN A 187 -0.61 -8.70 10.90
N VAL A 188 -0.15 -8.21 9.76
CA VAL A 188 1.15 -7.56 9.67
C VAL A 188 1.04 -6.18 10.30
N HIS A 189 1.62 -6.03 11.50
CA HIS A 189 1.79 -4.74 12.14
C HIS A 189 3.08 -4.10 11.63
N MET A 190 3.01 -3.39 10.51
CA MET A 190 4.11 -2.49 10.14
C MET A 190 3.96 -1.21 10.95
N ALA A 191 4.85 -1.00 11.93
CA ALA A 191 4.92 0.29 12.61
C ALA A 191 5.13 1.38 11.54
N LYS A 192 4.31 2.43 11.56
CA LYS A 192 4.52 3.55 10.65
C LYS A 192 5.88 4.15 10.96
N ALA A 193 6.76 4.18 9.96
CA ALA A 193 8.07 4.79 10.11
C ALA A 193 7.90 6.27 10.52
N PRO A 194 8.78 6.81 11.38
CA PRO A 194 8.62 8.17 11.87
C PRO A 194 8.82 9.18 10.72
N SER A 195 7.89 10.13 10.61
CA SER A 195 7.96 11.22 9.64
C SER A 195 8.97 12.28 10.05
N VAL A 196 9.34 13.18 9.13
CA VAL A 196 10.18 14.36 9.45
C VAL A 196 9.60 15.12 10.64
N LYS A 197 8.28 15.28 10.70
CA LYS A 197 7.62 16.00 11.79
C LYS A 197 7.79 15.29 13.13
N THR A 198 7.64 13.97 13.18
CA THR A 198 7.83 13.18 14.40
C THR A 198 9.28 13.24 14.86
N ILE A 199 10.24 13.08 13.95
CA ILE A 199 11.67 13.16 14.25
C ILE A 199 12.06 14.56 14.72
N LYS A 200 11.54 15.61 14.07
CA LYS A 200 11.78 17.00 14.47
C LYS A 200 11.25 17.27 15.88
N ILE A 201 10.07 16.75 16.25
CA ILE A 201 9.53 16.87 17.61
C ILE A 201 10.46 16.20 18.62
N SER A 202 10.94 14.98 18.34
CA SER A 202 11.90 14.33 19.23
C SER A 202 13.20 15.15 19.33
N LEU A 203 13.81 15.53 18.22
CA LEU A 203 15.07 16.29 18.25
C LEU A 203 14.96 17.60 19.03
N LEU A 204 13.87 18.36 18.87
CA LEU A 204 13.60 19.58 19.64
C LEU A 204 13.41 19.33 21.14
N ALA A 205 12.82 18.19 21.53
CA ALA A 205 12.65 17.82 22.93
C ALA A 205 13.98 17.47 23.62
N TRP A 206 14.95 16.93 22.87
CA TRP A 206 16.28 16.55 23.35
C TRP A 206 17.33 17.67 23.21
N GLU A 207 17.01 18.74 22.48
CA GLU A 207 17.84 19.93 22.27
C GLU A 207 18.34 20.62 23.57
N PRO A 208 17.59 20.67 24.69
CA PRO A 208 18.07 21.28 25.95
C PRO A 208 19.19 20.50 26.66
N ALA A 209 19.42 19.23 26.29
CA ALA A 209 20.31 18.31 27.02
C ALA A 209 21.60 17.94 26.24
N ALA A 210 21.70 18.29 24.96
CA ALA A 210 22.82 17.92 24.09
C ALA A 210 23.82 19.07 23.91
N LYS A 211 25.04 18.74 23.48
CA LYS A 211 26.17 19.65 23.19
C LYS A 211 25.93 20.65 22.03
N GLY A 212 24.68 20.85 21.61
CA GLY A 212 24.30 21.59 20.41
C GLY A 212 23.89 23.04 20.65
N CYS A 213 23.92 23.85 19.58
CA CYS A 213 23.41 25.21 19.59
C CYS A 213 21.86 25.19 19.50
N ARG A 214 21.18 25.91 20.40
CA ARG A 214 19.72 26.02 20.38
C ARG A 214 19.23 26.55 19.03
N GLY A 215 18.29 25.86 18.39
CA GLY A 215 17.74 26.20 17.09
C GLY A 215 18.35 25.41 15.93
N SER A 216 19.39 24.60 16.15
CA SER A 216 20.10 23.86 15.10
C SER A 216 19.18 22.92 14.32
N VAL A 217 18.27 22.23 15.02
CA VAL A 217 17.32 21.30 14.40
C VAL A 217 16.38 22.04 13.45
N THR A 218 15.96 23.24 13.83
CA THR A 218 15.08 24.08 13.00
C THR A 218 15.84 24.65 11.82
N TRP A 219 17.10 25.03 12.02
CA TRP A 219 17.98 25.50 10.96
C TRP A 219 18.25 24.40 9.92
N ILE A 220 18.68 23.19 10.31
CA ILE A 220 18.87 22.07 9.36
C ILE A 220 17.56 21.74 8.63
N ALA A 221 16.44 21.63 9.35
CA ALA A 221 15.16 21.35 8.71
C ALA A 221 14.75 22.43 7.68
N ARG A 222 15.13 23.69 7.90
CA ARG A 222 14.95 24.77 6.92
C ARG A 222 15.89 24.60 5.72
N GLY A 223 17.16 24.25 5.95
CA GLY A 223 18.12 23.98 4.87
C GLY A 223 17.68 22.84 3.97
N LEU A 224 17.19 21.72 4.55
CA LEU A 224 16.64 20.60 3.80
C LEU A 224 15.40 20.97 2.96
N LEU A 225 14.55 21.89 3.46
CA LEU A 225 13.41 22.40 2.71
C LEU A 225 13.85 23.30 1.54
N LEU A 226 14.90 24.10 1.74
CA LEU A 226 15.48 24.93 0.68
C LEU A 226 16.09 24.05 -0.41
N GLU A 227 16.85 23.01 -0.05
CA GLU A 227 17.40 22.01 -0.97
C GLU A 227 16.28 21.37 -1.81
N GLN A 228 15.18 20.95 -1.17
CA GLN A 228 14.02 20.38 -1.86
C GLN A 228 13.36 21.39 -2.83
N THR A 229 13.30 22.66 -2.43
CA THR A 229 12.75 23.74 -3.27
C THR A 229 13.65 24.03 -4.47
N GLN A 230 14.98 24.02 -4.28
CA GLN A 230 15.95 24.11 -5.37
C GLN A 230 15.76 22.98 -6.38
N ILE A 231 15.67 21.73 -5.93
CA ILE A 231 15.45 20.55 -6.79
C ILE A 231 14.14 20.67 -7.56
N THR A 232 13.05 21.06 -6.91
CA THR A 232 11.73 21.19 -7.54
C THR A 232 11.76 22.26 -8.64
N LEU A 233 12.35 23.42 -8.35
CA LEU A 233 12.51 24.48 -9.35
C LEU A 233 13.38 24.02 -10.54
N GLN A 234 14.46 23.27 -10.29
CA GLN A 234 15.28 22.71 -11.39
C GLN A 234 14.47 21.74 -12.26
N MET A 235 13.66 20.87 -11.66
CA MET A 235 12.79 19.95 -12.41
C MET A 235 11.75 20.71 -13.24
N GLU A 236 11.05 21.68 -12.64
CA GLU A 236 10.06 22.51 -13.34
C GLU A 236 10.66 23.27 -14.53
N LEU A 237 11.87 23.83 -14.36
CA LEU A 237 12.59 24.51 -15.44
C LEU A 237 12.98 23.54 -16.57
N LYS A 238 13.43 22.33 -16.22
CA LYS A 238 13.76 21.28 -17.20
C LYS A 238 12.51 20.81 -17.97
N GLU A 239 11.39 20.61 -17.27
CA GLU A 239 10.11 20.21 -17.89
C GLU A 239 9.55 21.28 -18.82
N ALA A 240 9.64 22.55 -18.44
CA ALA A 240 9.11 23.64 -19.24
C ALA A 240 9.91 23.89 -20.54
N GLY A 241 11.21 23.56 -20.54
CA GLY A 241 12.06 23.58 -21.73
C GLY A 241 12.16 24.96 -22.41
N PRO A 242 12.66 25.02 -23.67
CA PRO A 242 12.89 26.27 -24.39
C PRO A 242 11.60 26.99 -24.85
N GLN A 243 10.42 26.38 -24.66
CA GLN A 243 9.12 26.93 -25.10
C GLN A 243 8.28 27.45 -23.92
N CYS A 244 8.92 28.09 -22.94
CA CYS A 244 8.22 28.72 -21.82
C CYS A 244 7.34 29.89 -22.28
N THR A 245 6.11 29.95 -21.79
CA THR A 245 5.24 31.12 -21.94
C THR A 245 5.71 32.28 -21.05
N GLU A 246 5.39 33.53 -21.42
CA GLU A 246 5.71 34.72 -20.61
C GLU A 246 5.19 34.61 -19.16
N ARG A 247 4.03 33.98 -18.98
CA ARG A 247 3.45 33.71 -17.65
C ARG A 247 4.32 32.75 -16.83
N GLN A 248 4.83 31.68 -17.44
CA GLN A 248 5.72 30.73 -16.77
C GLN A 248 7.06 31.38 -16.43
N LEU A 249 7.62 32.18 -17.34
CA LEU A 249 8.86 32.93 -17.10
C LEU A 249 8.71 33.89 -15.90
N LEU A 250 7.59 34.60 -15.80
CA LEU A 250 7.31 35.47 -14.65
C LEU A 250 7.22 34.67 -13.33
N LEU A 251 6.56 33.52 -13.34
CA LEU A 251 6.47 32.65 -12.16
C LEU A 251 7.84 32.13 -11.73
N PHE A 252 8.67 31.67 -12.68
CA PHE A 252 10.03 31.22 -12.38
C PHE A 252 10.91 32.35 -11.83
N ALA A 253 10.80 33.55 -12.38
CA ALA A 253 11.52 34.72 -11.86
C ALA A 253 11.09 35.08 -10.43
N GLN A 254 9.78 35.04 -10.14
CA GLN A 254 9.26 35.25 -8.78
C GLN A 254 9.72 34.16 -7.81
N HIS A 255 9.71 32.90 -8.25
CA HIS A 255 10.15 31.76 -7.44
C HIS A 255 11.65 31.86 -7.11
N ARG A 256 12.49 32.16 -8.12
CA ARG A 256 13.93 32.41 -7.94
C ARG A 256 14.22 33.55 -6.98
N ASN A 257 13.51 34.69 -7.10
CA ASN A 257 13.70 35.83 -6.22
C ASN A 257 13.37 35.50 -4.77
N ARG A 258 12.26 34.79 -4.54
CA ARG A 258 11.89 34.33 -3.20
C ARG A 258 12.92 33.36 -2.63
N LEU A 259 13.30 32.35 -3.41
CA LEU A 259 14.29 31.35 -3.02
C LEU A 259 15.64 32.00 -2.68
N SER A 260 16.11 32.95 -3.50
CA SER A 260 17.33 33.71 -3.26
C SER A 260 17.29 34.48 -1.92
N GLY A 261 16.15 35.11 -1.60
CA GLY A 261 15.95 35.79 -0.31
C GLY A 261 15.97 34.82 0.88
N GLU A 262 15.31 33.67 0.75
CA GLU A 262 15.28 32.65 1.79
C GLU A 262 16.64 31.99 2.03
N ILE A 263 17.42 31.74 0.96
CA ILE A 263 18.80 31.24 1.00
C ILE A 263 19.73 32.28 1.63
N SER A 264 19.63 33.55 1.24
CA SER A 264 20.47 34.62 1.80
C SER A 264 20.30 34.73 3.32
N SER A 265 19.05 34.65 3.80
CA SER A 265 18.77 34.62 5.24
C SER A 265 19.29 33.33 5.89
N PHE A 266 19.19 32.18 5.23
CA PHE A 266 19.71 30.91 5.75
C PHE A 266 21.24 30.92 5.90
N LEU A 267 21.96 31.48 4.91
CA LEU A 267 23.42 31.62 4.93
C LEU A 267 23.87 32.62 6.00
N ALA A 268 23.13 33.71 6.22
CA ALA A 268 23.41 34.65 7.31
C ALA A 268 23.32 33.97 8.69
N ASP A 269 22.38 33.04 8.87
CA ASP A 269 22.21 32.27 10.11
C ASP A 269 23.33 31.21 10.29
N ALA A 270 23.98 30.75 9.21
CA ALA A 270 24.90 29.62 9.22
C ALA A 270 26.10 29.78 10.17
N LEU A 271 26.64 31.00 10.28
CA LEU A 271 27.76 31.32 11.19
C LEU A 271 27.44 30.99 12.66
N SER A 272 26.17 31.08 13.05
CA SER A 272 25.72 30.80 14.42
C SER A 272 25.73 29.31 14.77
N TYR A 273 25.77 28.44 13.76
CA TYR A 273 25.70 26.98 13.93
C TYR A 273 26.99 26.28 13.51
N LEU A 274 27.67 26.77 12.47
CA LEU A 274 28.91 26.20 11.92
C LEU A 274 30.18 26.79 12.55
N GLY A 275 30.07 27.93 13.24
CA GLY A 275 31.18 28.57 13.95
C GLY A 275 32.00 29.57 13.10
N PRO A 276 32.93 30.30 13.74
CA PRO A 276 33.64 31.43 13.14
C PRO A 276 34.69 31.05 12.08
N GLY A 277 34.96 29.76 11.88
CA GLY A 277 35.84 29.25 10.82
C GLY A 277 35.14 29.05 9.46
N TYR A 278 33.82 29.21 9.40
CA TYR A 278 33.05 29.07 8.17
C TYR A 278 33.15 30.35 7.32
N ASN A 279 33.90 30.30 6.22
CA ASN A 279 33.94 31.35 5.21
C ASN A 279 33.03 30.99 4.03
N THR A 280 32.01 31.81 3.79
CA THR A 280 31.04 31.68 2.69
C THR A 280 31.70 31.76 1.30
N ASP A 281 32.90 32.34 1.21
CA ASP A 281 33.59 32.64 -0.05
C ASP A 281 34.62 31.57 -0.48
N SER A 282 35.02 30.65 0.41
CA SER A 282 36.10 29.68 0.15
C SER A 282 35.62 28.27 -0.17
N ASP A 283 34.31 28.04 -0.15
CA ASP A 283 33.72 26.70 -0.32
C ASP A 283 33.17 26.52 -1.73
N GLU A 284 34.07 26.54 -2.72
CA GLU A 284 33.79 25.88 -3.99
C GLU A 284 33.81 24.37 -3.73
N GLY A 285 32.67 23.84 -3.29
CA GLY A 285 32.48 22.41 -3.08
C GLY A 285 32.91 21.64 -4.34
N ASP A 286 33.66 20.57 -4.11
CA ASP A 286 34.17 19.68 -5.15
C ASP A 286 32.98 19.25 -6.02
N SER A 287 32.98 19.70 -7.28
CA SER A 287 31.86 19.53 -8.20
C SER A 287 31.88 18.12 -8.78
N GLN A 288 31.68 17.11 -7.94
CA GLN A 288 31.30 15.78 -8.39
C GLN A 288 29.80 15.62 -8.15
N PRO A 289 28.98 15.60 -9.22
CA PRO A 289 27.63 15.06 -9.12
C PRO A 289 27.74 13.70 -8.44
N LEU A 290 26.90 13.46 -7.44
CA LEU A 290 26.65 12.11 -6.93
C LEU A 290 25.90 11.34 -8.04
N ASP A 291 26.60 11.00 -9.12
CA ASP A 291 26.18 10.00 -10.11
C ASP A 291 26.50 8.60 -9.57
N GLU A 292 25.98 8.28 -8.38
CA GLU A 292 25.72 6.89 -8.01
C GLU A 292 24.28 6.63 -8.42
N ASP A 293 24.07 6.35 -9.71
CA ASP A 293 23.07 5.44 -10.27
C ASP A 293 23.00 5.66 -11.78
N GLY A 294 23.69 4.80 -12.53
CA GLY A 294 23.70 4.77 -14.00
C GLY A 294 22.36 4.34 -14.63
N TRP A 295 21.27 5.03 -14.31
CA TRP A 295 19.92 4.81 -14.83
C TRP A 295 19.36 5.99 -15.62
N ASP A 296 20.07 7.12 -15.70
CA ASP A 296 19.58 8.31 -16.40
C ASP A 296 20.47 8.67 -17.61
N GLY A 297 20.17 8.06 -18.76
CA GLY A 297 20.75 8.40 -20.06
C GLY A 297 20.37 9.79 -20.58
N ARG A 298 19.84 10.69 -19.74
CA ARG A 298 19.43 12.07 -20.08
C ARG A 298 20.19 13.16 -19.32
N LEU A 299 21.18 12.83 -18.49
CA LEU A 299 21.87 13.83 -17.65
C LEU A 299 22.95 14.67 -18.37
N ASN A 300 23.22 14.45 -19.66
CA ASN A 300 24.37 15.07 -20.33
C ASN A 300 24.06 16.25 -21.28
N ASP A 301 22.83 16.78 -21.27
CA ASP A 301 22.52 17.97 -22.07
C ASP A 301 22.62 19.22 -21.22
N LYS A 302 23.67 20.00 -21.45
CA LYS A 302 23.85 21.36 -20.93
C LYS A 302 22.56 22.15 -21.12
N LEU A 303 21.98 22.61 -20.01
CA LEU A 303 20.85 23.55 -20.00
C LEU A 303 21.15 24.73 -20.94
N PRO A 304 20.19 25.17 -21.78
CA PRO A 304 20.40 26.33 -22.62
C PRO A 304 20.56 27.57 -21.74
N VAL A 305 21.70 28.25 -21.90
CA VAL A 305 22.03 29.52 -21.24
C VAL A 305 21.01 30.57 -21.70
N GLY A 306 20.01 30.83 -20.86
CA GLY A 306 19.06 31.93 -21.00
C GLY A 306 19.58 33.21 -20.34
N PRO A 307 18.99 34.39 -20.61
CA PRO A 307 19.57 35.72 -20.33
C PRO A 307 19.66 36.14 -18.85
N LEU A 308 19.56 35.21 -17.90
CA LEU A 308 19.53 35.48 -16.47
C LEU A 308 20.80 34.96 -15.82
N ASP A 309 21.94 35.54 -16.21
CA ASP A 309 23.25 35.29 -15.59
C ASP A 309 23.41 36.13 -14.31
N GLY A 310 23.05 35.49 -13.21
CA GLY A 310 23.55 35.70 -11.85
C GLY A 310 23.39 34.35 -11.16
N ARG A 311 24.34 33.92 -10.29
CA ARG A 311 24.36 32.58 -9.65
C ARG A 311 22.92 32.13 -9.36
N ALA A 312 22.39 31.22 -10.17
CA ALA A 312 20.98 30.90 -10.15
C ALA A 312 20.63 30.35 -8.76
N ALA A 313 19.56 30.83 -8.14
CA ALA A 313 19.24 30.52 -6.75
C ALA A 313 19.15 29.01 -6.49
N GLU A 314 18.75 28.25 -7.52
CA GLU A 314 18.68 26.80 -7.55
C GLU A 314 20.04 26.08 -7.60
N SER A 315 21.14 26.77 -7.89
CA SER A 315 22.51 26.22 -7.95
C SER A 315 23.38 26.65 -6.76
N ILE A 316 22.84 27.43 -5.82
CA ILE A 316 23.58 27.87 -4.64
C ILE A 316 23.78 26.69 -3.70
N HIS A 317 25.02 26.41 -3.33
CA HIS A 317 25.35 25.37 -2.38
C HIS A 317 24.89 25.74 -0.97
N LEU A 318 24.13 24.86 -0.33
CA LEU A 318 23.69 25.03 1.06
C LEU A 318 24.69 24.33 1.98
N PRO A 319 25.21 24.98 3.03
CA PRO A 319 26.19 24.39 3.94
C PRO A 319 25.54 23.43 4.96
N LEU A 320 24.86 22.41 4.45
CA LEU A 320 24.39 21.29 5.25
C LEU A 320 25.57 20.37 5.60
N PRO A 321 25.59 19.73 6.79
CA PRO A 321 26.64 18.78 7.17
C PRO A 321 26.96 17.72 6.10
N SER A 322 25.95 17.18 5.40
CA SER A 322 26.14 16.23 4.30
C SER A 322 26.96 16.80 3.15
N ALA A 323 26.85 18.11 2.92
CA ALA A 323 27.49 18.83 1.84
C ALA A 323 28.92 19.30 2.23
N LEU A 324 29.18 19.49 3.52
CA LEU A 324 30.52 19.77 4.07
C LEU A 324 31.42 18.53 4.07
N GLY A 325 30.82 17.34 4.12
CA GLY A 325 31.52 16.06 4.16
C GLY A 325 31.94 15.63 5.57
N VAL A 326 32.02 14.30 5.76
CA VAL A 326 32.26 13.69 7.08
C VAL A 326 33.57 14.16 7.70
N GLN A 327 34.63 14.32 6.91
CA GLN A 327 35.96 14.68 7.43
C GLN A 327 35.97 16.10 7.98
N ARG A 328 35.38 17.06 7.28
CA ARG A 328 35.25 18.44 7.76
C ARG A 328 34.32 18.54 8.96
N CYS A 329 33.23 17.78 8.99
CA CYS A 329 32.38 17.72 10.19
C CYS A 329 33.14 17.19 11.42
N ARG A 330 34.15 16.31 11.25
CA ARG A 330 35.01 15.88 12.35
C ARG A 330 35.99 16.97 12.76
N ASP A 331 36.67 17.56 11.79
CA ASP A 331 37.69 18.59 12.01
C ASP A 331 37.09 19.83 12.72
N ASP A 332 35.86 20.20 12.35
CA ASP A 332 35.11 21.33 12.93
C ASP A 332 34.24 20.94 14.14
N SER A 333 34.31 19.68 14.61
CA SER A 333 33.51 19.15 15.74
C SER A 333 31.97 19.29 15.55
N LEU A 334 31.49 19.18 14.31
CA LEU A 334 30.09 19.26 13.88
C LEU A 334 29.39 17.88 13.78
N GLU A 335 29.98 16.81 14.30
CA GLU A 335 29.43 15.44 14.23
C GLU A 335 27.99 15.34 14.77
N TRP A 336 27.70 16.09 15.84
CA TRP A 336 26.36 16.14 16.43
C TRP A 336 25.33 16.79 15.49
N LEU A 337 25.75 17.75 14.66
CA LEU A 337 24.90 18.43 13.67
C LEU A 337 24.64 17.50 12.47
N ALA A 338 25.65 16.72 12.07
CA ALA A 338 25.51 15.68 11.04
C ALA A 338 24.54 14.57 11.46
N GLU A 339 24.58 14.15 12.74
CA GLU A 339 23.62 13.18 13.27
C GLU A 339 22.17 13.71 13.27
N GLN A 340 21.98 14.99 13.63
CA GLN A 340 20.66 15.63 13.52
C GLN A 340 20.15 15.68 12.08
N GLU A 341 21.02 16.01 11.12
CA GLU A 341 20.67 15.98 9.71
C GLU A 341 20.31 14.56 9.24
N MET A 342 21.11 13.57 9.60
CA MET A 342 20.90 12.16 9.25
C MET A 342 19.49 11.71 9.66
N GLN A 343 19.09 11.98 10.91
CA GLN A 343 17.76 11.62 11.39
C GLN A 343 16.65 12.36 10.62
N LEU A 344 16.83 13.64 10.32
CA LEU A 344 15.85 14.40 9.53
C LEU A 344 15.73 13.87 8.09
N ARG A 345 16.86 13.50 7.45
CA ARG A 345 16.87 12.86 6.13
C ARG A 345 16.21 11.49 6.13
N MET A 346 16.38 10.68 7.19
CA MET A 346 15.62 9.43 7.36
C MET A 346 14.11 9.70 7.41
N GLY A 347 13.69 10.75 8.12
CA GLY A 347 12.31 11.20 8.12
C GLY A 347 11.81 11.59 6.72
N GLN A 348 12.62 12.32 5.95
CA GLN A 348 12.28 12.71 4.57
C GLN A 348 12.12 11.48 3.69
N ALA A 349 13.03 10.51 3.79
CA ALA A 349 12.95 9.27 3.03
C ALA A 349 11.66 8.49 3.37
N ASN A 350 11.28 8.43 4.65
CA ASN A 350 10.03 7.80 5.09
C ASN A 350 8.79 8.50 4.52
N ASP A 351 8.75 9.84 4.56
CA ASP A 351 7.64 10.63 4.03
C ASP A 351 7.55 10.49 2.50
N THR A 352 8.66 10.62 1.78
CA THR A 352 8.71 10.43 0.32
C THR A 352 8.29 9.03 -0.10
N LEU A 353 8.73 7.99 0.62
CA LEU A 353 8.31 6.61 0.36
C LEU A 353 6.81 6.42 0.60
N HIS A 354 6.24 7.10 1.60
CA HIS A 354 4.80 7.06 1.85
C HIS A 354 4.03 7.73 0.71
N GLU A 355 4.45 8.93 0.28
CA GLU A 355 3.84 9.64 -0.85
C GLU A 355 3.93 8.84 -2.14
N LEU A 356 5.06 8.19 -2.42
CA LEU A 356 5.23 7.32 -3.59
C LEU A 356 4.25 6.13 -3.55
N ARG A 357 4.05 5.51 -2.38
CA ARG A 357 3.06 4.44 -2.20
C ARG A 357 1.64 4.93 -2.45
N LEU A 358 1.30 6.13 -1.98
CA LEU A 358 -0.01 6.76 -2.22
C LEU A 358 -0.21 7.07 -3.70
N ALA A 359 0.76 7.70 -4.35
CA ALA A 359 0.71 8.00 -5.79
C ALA A 359 0.57 6.73 -6.64
N LEU A 360 1.24 5.63 -6.27
CA LEU A 360 1.07 4.33 -6.93
C LEU A 360 -0.33 3.75 -6.71
N ALA A 361 -0.86 3.83 -5.49
CA ALA A 361 -2.21 3.38 -5.19
C ALA A 361 -3.26 4.18 -5.99
N ASP A 362 -3.11 5.51 -6.06
CA ASP A 362 -3.97 6.40 -6.82
C ASP A 362 -3.89 6.10 -8.32
N LYS A 363 -2.67 5.92 -8.87
CA LYS A 363 -2.48 5.52 -10.27
C LYS A 363 -3.12 4.16 -10.57
N ALA A 364 -2.99 3.19 -9.66
CA ALA A 364 -3.63 1.88 -9.81
C ALA A 364 -5.16 1.98 -9.77
N MET A 365 -5.72 2.85 -8.93
CA MET A 365 -7.15 3.13 -8.87
C MET A 365 -7.63 3.79 -10.17
N LEU A 366 -6.98 4.85 -10.63
CA LEU A 366 -7.29 5.53 -11.90
C LEU A 366 -7.24 4.56 -13.09
N PHE A 367 -6.25 3.67 -13.12
CA PHE A 367 -6.15 2.64 -14.15
C PHE A 367 -7.35 1.69 -14.12
N ARG A 368 -7.77 1.25 -12.93
CA ARG A 368 -8.92 0.36 -12.77
C ARG A 368 -10.24 1.03 -13.11
N THR A 369 -10.47 2.26 -12.66
CA THR A 369 -11.77 2.92 -12.81
C THR A 369 -11.94 3.60 -14.17
N ASN A 370 -10.91 4.31 -14.63
CA ASN A 370 -11.03 5.20 -15.78
C ASN A 370 -10.45 4.56 -17.04
N ILE A 371 -9.30 3.89 -16.94
CA ILE A 371 -8.58 3.38 -18.12
C ILE A 371 -9.18 2.06 -18.60
N ARG A 372 -9.37 1.09 -17.69
CA ARG A 372 -9.85 -0.25 -18.04
C ARG A 372 -11.27 -0.28 -18.62
N HIS A 373 -12.09 0.71 -18.26
CA HIS A 373 -13.48 0.83 -18.72
C HIS A 373 -13.66 1.84 -19.86
N SER A 374 -12.59 2.53 -20.28
CA SER A 374 -12.67 3.47 -21.39
C SER A 374 -12.76 2.75 -22.72
N SER A 375 -13.73 3.16 -23.54
CA SER A 375 -13.93 2.68 -24.91
C SER A 375 -13.11 3.43 -25.96
N SER A 376 -12.31 4.44 -25.55
CA SER A 376 -11.53 5.24 -26.49
C SER A 376 -10.17 4.61 -26.80
N GLN A 377 -9.79 4.59 -28.08
CA GLN A 377 -8.51 4.08 -28.57
C GLN A 377 -7.29 4.82 -27.96
N ALA A 378 -7.48 6.08 -27.57
CA ALA A 378 -6.45 6.89 -26.92
C ALA A 378 -6.11 6.40 -25.50
N MET A 379 -7.07 5.78 -24.80
CA MET A 379 -6.88 5.27 -23.43
C MET A 379 -6.57 3.77 -23.39
N SER A 380 -6.80 3.01 -24.47
CA SER A 380 -6.54 1.56 -24.51
C SER A 380 -5.12 1.19 -24.97
N SER A 381 -4.35 2.15 -25.47
CA SER A 381 -2.96 1.93 -25.89
C SER A 381 -1.96 2.27 -24.77
N ARG A 382 -0.77 1.65 -24.81
CA ARG A 382 0.32 1.79 -23.82
C ARG A 382 0.92 3.20 -23.69
N ALA A 383 0.29 4.21 -24.28
CA ALA A 383 0.74 5.60 -24.33
C ALA A 383 0.20 6.46 -23.16
N TRP A 384 -0.27 5.84 -22.08
CA TRP A 384 -0.67 6.56 -20.87
C TRP A 384 0.53 6.68 -19.93
N GLY A 385 1.38 7.65 -20.20
CA GLY A 385 2.59 7.97 -19.44
C GLY A 385 2.84 9.47 -19.48
#